data_AF-A0A2G6P2M5-F1
#
_entry.id   AF-A0A2G6P2M5-F1
#
_cell.length_a   1.000
_cell.length_b   1.000
_cell.length_c   1.000
_cell.angle_alpha   90.00
_cell.angle_beta   90.00
_cell.angle_gamma   90.00
#
_symmetry.space_group_name_H-M   'P 1'
#
loop_
_entity.id
_entity.type
_entity.pdbx_description
1 polymer ?
#
loop_
_entity_poly.entity_id
_entity_poly.type
_entity_poly.pdbx_seq_one_letter_code
_entity_poly.pdbx_strand_id
1 'polypeptide(L)'
;MIKKLFGIAPQPTEDGAFIPSKLALKLATSDKTDFDNPIYKNRYQGNKRILMVCTEERNMVMANGKKFSTGNHPVEMLLPMLHLKNAGFDVDIYTPTGQSVKIEMWAMPQKDENVKKIYSEYKSKFEKPKNLGDFVQNEMNGNDEYLAVFIPGGHGAMLGLPNSSDLGSLIHWSHEKEMFMLAICHAPASLLSANLETDKEFIYKGYKMAAFPDSVDRQSPMIGYMPGHMPWKFGEKLENLGVNFVNKKADKTCYIDRKLITGASPQAANDFGKLCAEELLKSIE
;
A
#
# COMPACT_ATOMS: atom_id res chain seq x y z
N MET A 1 -28.40 -18.11 -9.12
CA MET A 1 -28.64 -17.80 -10.54
C MET A 1 -28.69 -16.28 -10.79
N ILE A 2 -29.48 -15.52 -10.02
CA ILE A 2 -29.66 -14.06 -10.17
C ILE A 2 -28.33 -13.26 -10.07
N LYS A 3 -27.48 -13.53 -9.08
CA LYS A 3 -26.18 -12.83 -8.91
C LYS A 3 -25.21 -12.99 -10.10
N LYS A 4 -25.23 -14.15 -10.78
CA LYS A 4 -24.43 -14.38 -11.99
C LYS A 4 -24.97 -13.58 -13.17
N LEU A 5 -26.30 -13.45 -13.27
CA LEU A 5 -26.97 -12.70 -14.33
C LEU A 5 -26.63 -11.20 -14.28
N PHE A 6 -26.51 -10.62 -13.09
CA PHE A 6 -26.11 -9.22 -12.89
C PHE A 6 -24.58 -9.00 -12.83
N GLY A 7 -23.77 -10.05 -13.01
CA GLY A 7 -22.31 -9.93 -12.99
C GLY A 7 -21.72 -9.56 -11.62
N ILE A 8 -22.48 -9.72 -10.53
CA ILE A 8 -22.09 -9.39 -9.15
C ILE A 8 -21.52 -10.57 -8.37
N ALA A 9 -21.40 -11.75 -8.99
CA ALA A 9 -20.75 -12.89 -8.36
C ALA A 9 -19.22 -12.75 -8.47
N PRO A 10 -18.47 -12.80 -7.36
CA PRO A 10 -17.02 -12.96 -7.37
C PRO A 10 -16.61 -14.16 -8.22
N GLN A 11 -15.47 -14.06 -8.89
CA GLN A 11 -15.02 -15.06 -9.85
C GLN A 11 -14.02 -16.00 -9.18
N PRO A 12 -14.23 -17.33 -9.22
CA PRO A 12 -13.31 -18.27 -8.59
C PRO A 12 -11.96 -18.31 -9.31
N THR A 13 -10.90 -18.55 -8.56
CA THR A 13 -9.55 -18.87 -9.07
C THR A 13 -9.28 -20.37 -8.91
N GLU A 14 -8.25 -20.87 -9.61
CA GLU A 14 -7.91 -22.31 -9.60
C GLU A 14 -7.56 -22.85 -8.20
N ASP A 15 -6.99 -22.00 -7.34
CA ASP A 15 -6.63 -22.31 -5.96
C ASP A 15 -7.80 -22.21 -4.96
N GLY A 16 -9.03 -22.03 -5.44
CA GLY A 16 -10.24 -21.96 -4.62
C GLY A 16 -10.48 -20.62 -3.92
N ALA A 17 -9.69 -19.59 -4.24
CA ALA A 17 -9.98 -18.20 -3.87
C ALA A 17 -10.93 -17.54 -4.87
N PHE A 18 -11.21 -16.25 -4.68
CA PHE A 18 -12.08 -15.46 -5.56
C PHE A 18 -11.45 -14.10 -5.85
N ILE A 19 -11.46 -13.69 -7.11
CA ILE A 19 -11.21 -12.30 -7.53
C ILE A 19 -12.55 -11.53 -7.60
N PRO A 20 -12.52 -10.19 -7.73
CA PRO A 20 -13.73 -9.38 -7.83
C PRO A 20 -14.66 -9.81 -8.98
N SER A 21 -15.95 -9.52 -8.81
CA SER A 21 -16.97 -9.74 -9.83
C SER A 21 -16.73 -8.87 -11.08
N LYS A 22 -17.35 -9.24 -12.20
CA LYS A 22 -17.24 -8.44 -13.43
C LYS A 22 -17.78 -7.02 -13.26
N LEU A 23 -18.88 -6.85 -12.51
CA LEU A 23 -19.41 -5.53 -12.21
C LEU A 23 -18.44 -4.73 -11.35
N ALA A 24 -17.89 -5.36 -10.32
CA ALA A 24 -16.95 -4.72 -9.41
C ALA A 24 -15.68 -4.26 -10.14
N LEU A 25 -15.11 -5.10 -11.00
CA LEU A 25 -13.97 -4.71 -11.85
C LEU A 25 -14.32 -3.52 -12.74
N LYS A 26 -15.47 -3.54 -13.42
CA LYS A 26 -15.90 -2.42 -14.28
C LYS A 26 -16.03 -1.09 -13.52
N LEU A 27 -16.38 -1.12 -12.24
CA LEU A 27 -16.56 0.07 -11.42
C LEU A 27 -15.27 0.53 -10.72
N ALA A 28 -14.40 -0.41 -10.35
CA ALA A 28 -13.25 -0.16 -9.49
C ALA A 28 -11.91 -0.09 -10.24
N THR A 29 -11.83 -0.60 -11.48
CA THR A 29 -10.60 -0.63 -12.28
C THR A 29 -10.74 0.17 -13.57
N SER A 30 -9.61 0.60 -14.13
CA SER A 30 -9.51 1.32 -15.40
C SER A 30 -8.32 0.80 -16.19
N ASP A 31 -8.43 0.80 -17.52
CA ASP A 31 -7.32 0.44 -18.40
C ASP A 31 -6.22 1.51 -18.47
N LYS A 32 -6.50 2.72 -17.96
CA LYS A 32 -5.55 3.85 -17.88
C LYS A 32 -5.63 4.55 -16.53
N THR A 33 -4.51 5.07 -16.06
CA THR A 33 -4.44 5.93 -14.87
C THR A 33 -4.61 7.40 -15.22
N ASP A 34 -4.65 8.26 -14.20
CA ASP A 34 -4.59 9.72 -14.32
C ASP A 34 -3.16 10.27 -14.19
N PHE A 35 -2.13 9.45 -14.44
CA PHE A 35 -0.75 9.89 -14.47
C PHE A 35 -0.53 11.01 -15.49
N ASP A 36 -0.08 12.16 -15.02
CA ASP A 36 0.13 13.35 -15.83
C ASP A 36 1.59 13.61 -16.20
N ASN A 37 2.49 12.66 -15.87
CA ASN A 37 3.90 12.66 -16.23
C ASN A 37 4.61 14.01 -15.92
N PRO A 38 4.65 14.43 -14.64
CA PRO A 38 5.18 15.73 -14.27
C PRO A 38 6.70 15.79 -14.42
N ILE A 39 7.22 17.00 -14.64
CA ILE A 39 8.65 17.29 -14.67
C ILE A 39 9.06 17.90 -13.33
N TYR A 40 9.89 17.19 -12.57
CA TYR A 40 10.50 17.70 -11.33
C TYR A 40 11.76 18.50 -11.65
N LYS A 41 11.68 19.83 -11.61
CA LYS A 41 12.79 20.73 -11.96
C LYS A 41 14.04 20.50 -11.10
N ASN A 42 13.85 20.28 -9.79
CA ASN A 42 14.91 20.02 -8.83
C ASN A 42 15.10 18.51 -8.63
N ARG A 43 15.18 17.73 -9.71
CA ARG A 43 15.37 16.29 -9.63
C ARG A 43 16.61 15.97 -8.79
N TYR A 44 16.44 15.14 -7.77
CA TYR A 44 17.51 14.70 -6.89
C TYR A 44 18.61 13.95 -7.66
N GLN A 45 19.87 14.24 -7.33
CA GLN A 45 21.07 13.68 -7.97
C GLN A 45 21.93 12.84 -7.01
N GLY A 46 21.56 12.73 -5.74
CA GLY A 46 22.30 11.91 -4.78
C GLY A 46 21.88 10.45 -4.84
N ASN A 47 22.26 9.70 -3.80
CA ASN A 47 22.12 8.24 -3.74
C ASN A 47 21.05 7.76 -2.75
N LYS A 48 20.33 8.66 -2.08
CA LYS A 48 19.26 8.27 -1.16
C LYS A 48 18.09 7.60 -1.90
N ARG A 49 17.45 6.64 -1.22
CA ARG A 49 16.46 5.70 -1.77
C ARG A 49 15.19 5.62 -0.94
N ILE A 50 14.21 4.90 -1.48
CA ILE A 50 12.95 4.56 -0.83
C ILE A 50 12.94 3.05 -0.54
N LEU A 51 12.66 2.68 0.70
CA LEU A 51 12.46 1.29 1.10
C LEU A 51 10.96 0.97 0.97
N MET A 52 10.57 0.25 -0.09
CA MET A 52 9.17 -0.16 -0.26
C MET A 52 8.92 -1.54 0.35
N VAL A 53 7.98 -1.66 1.29
CA VAL A 53 7.57 -2.93 1.88
C VAL A 53 6.24 -3.38 1.28
N CYS A 54 6.27 -4.46 0.52
CA CYS A 54 5.10 -5.05 -0.11
C CYS A 54 4.62 -6.31 0.63
N THR A 55 3.37 -6.71 0.39
CA THR A 55 2.92 -8.04 0.79
C THR A 55 3.45 -9.14 -0.15
N GLU A 56 3.80 -10.28 0.44
CA GLU A 56 4.09 -11.55 -0.24
C GLU A 56 2.93 -12.56 -0.13
N GLU A 57 1.82 -12.15 0.48
CA GLU A 57 0.62 -12.95 0.69
C GLU A 57 -0.51 -12.55 -0.26
N ARG A 58 -1.32 -13.53 -0.69
CA ARG A 58 -2.36 -13.33 -1.72
C ARG A 58 -3.78 -13.55 -1.20
N ASN A 59 -4.00 -14.54 -0.34
CA ASN A 59 -5.34 -15.05 -0.08
C ASN A 59 -5.84 -14.63 1.32
N MET A 60 -6.70 -13.62 1.37
CA MET A 60 -7.34 -13.18 2.61
C MET A 60 -8.55 -14.06 2.94
N VAL A 61 -8.56 -14.67 4.13
CA VAL A 61 -9.73 -15.40 4.63
C VAL A 61 -10.78 -14.40 5.13
N MET A 62 -11.93 -14.37 4.47
CA MET A 62 -13.06 -13.52 4.82
C MET A 62 -13.83 -14.11 6.02
N ALA A 63 -14.69 -13.31 6.65
CA ALA A 63 -15.49 -13.73 7.81
C ALA A 63 -16.39 -14.98 7.56
N ASN A 64 -16.69 -15.30 6.30
CA ASN A 64 -17.46 -16.48 5.91
C ASN A 64 -16.58 -17.69 5.49
N GLY A 65 -15.28 -17.64 5.74
CA GLY A 65 -14.31 -18.69 5.40
C GLY A 65 -13.87 -18.74 3.93
N LYS A 66 -14.47 -17.96 3.02
CA LYS A 66 -13.99 -17.86 1.63
C LYS A 66 -12.70 -17.06 1.57
N LYS A 67 -11.90 -17.28 0.53
CA LYS A 67 -10.63 -16.57 0.31
C LYS A 67 -10.78 -15.49 -0.76
N PHE A 68 -10.42 -14.26 -0.46
CA PHE A 68 -10.27 -13.19 -1.45
C PHE A 68 -8.84 -13.19 -2.01
N SER A 69 -8.71 -13.29 -3.34
CA SER A 69 -7.44 -13.29 -4.05
C SER A 69 -7.00 -11.84 -4.34
N THR A 70 -6.18 -11.31 -3.45
CA THR A 70 -5.72 -9.92 -3.39
C THR A 70 -4.19 -9.84 -3.54
N GLY A 71 -3.57 -8.79 -3.02
CA GLY A 71 -2.16 -8.45 -3.07
C GLY A 71 -2.00 -6.95 -2.88
N ASN A 72 -0.88 -6.43 -3.35
CA ASN A 72 -0.65 -4.99 -3.50
C ASN A 72 -1.46 -4.47 -4.69
N HIS A 73 -2.12 -3.33 -4.55
CA HIS A 73 -2.87 -2.72 -5.65
C HIS A 73 -1.88 -2.08 -6.66
N PRO A 74 -1.87 -2.47 -7.94
CA PRO A 74 -0.81 -2.08 -8.87
C PRO A 74 -0.74 -0.57 -9.12
N VAL A 75 -1.88 0.13 -9.15
CA VAL A 75 -1.91 1.59 -9.35
C VAL A 75 -1.37 2.33 -8.12
N GLU A 76 -1.69 1.83 -6.92
CA GLU A 76 -1.23 2.43 -5.66
C GLU A 76 0.26 2.20 -5.43
N MET A 77 0.82 1.13 -5.99
CA MET A 77 2.24 0.84 -5.96
C MET A 77 3.00 1.61 -7.05
N LEU A 78 2.56 1.53 -8.29
CA LEU A 78 3.37 1.94 -9.45
C LEU A 78 3.29 3.44 -9.76
N LEU A 79 2.17 4.13 -9.46
CA LEU A 79 2.11 5.58 -9.66
C LEU A 79 3.03 6.33 -8.70
N PRO A 80 3.03 6.06 -7.37
CA PRO A 80 3.97 6.71 -6.47
C PRO A 80 5.42 6.37 -6.83
N MET A 81 5.71 5.14 -7.24
CA MET A 81 7.04 4.77 -7.75
C MET A 81 7.46 5.61 -8.98
N LEU A 82 6.55 5.86 -9.93
CA LEU A 82 6.84 6.72 -11.09
C LEU A 82 7.22 8.14 -10.65
N HIS A 83 6.45 8.74 -9.74
CA HIS A 83 6.74 10.08 -9.23
C HIS A 83 8.08 10.13 -8.48
N LEU A 84 8.33 9.17 -7.57
CA LEU A 84 9.57 9.09 -6.81
C LEU A 84 10.79 8.92 -7.73
N LYS A 85 10.69 8.05 -8.74
CA LYS A 85 11.76 7.83 -9.73
C LYS A 85 11.99 9.06 -10.61
N ASN A 86 10.93 9.72 -11.06
CA ASN A 86 11.02 10.95 -11.84
C ASN A 86 11.64 12.09 -11.01
N ALA A 87 11.41 12.12 -9.69
CA ALA A 87 12.03 13.03 -8.75
C ALA A 87 13.48 12.66 -8.39
N GLY A 88 13.97 11.48 -8.79
CA GLY A 88 15.37 11.06 -8.65
C GLY A 88 15.64 10.03 -7.57
N PHE A 89 14.61 9.54 -6.88
CA PHE A 89 14.76 8.52 -5.84
C PHE A 89 14.52 7.12 -6.43
N ASP A 90 15.51 6.23 -6.32
CA ASP A 90 15.30 4.80 -6.64
C ASP A 90 14.55 4.10 -5.50
N VAL A 91 13.88 2.99 -5.82
CA VAL A 91 13.07 2.22 -4.90
C VAL A 91 13.64 0.81 -4.77
N ASP A 92 13.92 0.39 -3.54
CA ASP A 92 14.22 -0.99 -3.22
C ASP A 92 12.98 -1.69 -2.68
N ILE A 93 12.79 -2.94 -3.13
CA ILE A 93 11.58 -3.71 -2.86
C ILE A 93 11.89 -4.74 -1.79
N TYR A 94 11.12 -4.71 -0.72
CA TYR A 94 11.18 -5.65 0.39
C TYR A 94 9.85 -6.37 0.55
N THR A 95 9.94 -7.59 1.05
CA THR A 95 8.82 -8.36 1.58
C THR A 95 9.27 -9.00 2.90
N PRO A 96 8.35 -9.43 3.78
CA PRO A 96 8.71 -9.99 5.08
C PRO A 96 9.81 -11.05 5.02
N THR A 97 9.73 -11.99 4.08
CA THR A 97 10.67 -13.12 3.98
C THR A 97 11.47 -13.16 2.67
N GLY A 98 11.34 -12.13 1.82
CA GLY A 98 11.99 -12.08 0.51
C GLY A 98 11.25 -12.87 -0.57
N GLN A 99 10.02 -13.32 -0.31
CA GLN A 99 9.22 -14.04 -1.30
C GLN A 99 8.58 -13.09 -2.31
N SER A 100 8.29 -13.58 -3.51
CA SER A 100 7.81 -12.72 -4.61
C SER A 100 6.56 -11.93 -4.23
N VAL A 101 6.60 -10.63 -4.53
CA VAL A 101 5.50 -9.68 -4.30
C VAL A 101 4.20 -10.19 -4.94
N LYS A 102 3.10 -10.15 -4.20
CA LYS A 102 1.78 -10.49 -4.74
C LYS A 102 1.07 -9.24 -5.19
N ILE A 103 0.70 -9.17 -6.46
CA ILE A 103 0.01 -8.02 -7.06
C ILE A 103 -1.39 -8.43 -7.50
N GLU A 104 -2.35 -7.53 -7.32
CA GLU A 104 -3.72 -7.63 -7.84
C GLU A 104 -3.71 -7.43 -9.36
N MET A 105 -3.24 -8.43 -10.11
CA MET A 105 -3.09 -8.33 -11.57
C MET A 105 -4.40 -8.03 -12.31
N TRP A 106 -5.55 -8.33 -11.71
CA TRP A 106 -6.87 -7.97 -12.23
C TRP A 106 -7.17 -6.46 -12.18
N ALA A 107 -6.38 -5.67 -11.46
CA ALA A 107 -6.44 -4.20 -11.41
C ALA A 107 -5.31 -3.51 -12.20
N MET A 108 -4.46 -4.27 -12.90
CA MET A 108 -3.35 -3.72 -13.67
C MET A 108 -3.88 -2.96 -14.91
N PRO A 109 -3.57 -1.65 -15.08
CA PRO A 109 -4.07 -0.84 -16.20
C PRO A 109 -3.36 -1.20 -17.52
N GLN A 110 -3.99 -2.07 -18.31
CA GLN A 110 -3.35 -2.70 -19.48
C GLN A 110 -3.01 -1.75 -20.64
N LYS A 111 -3.60 -0.55 -20.68
CA LYS A 111 -3.40 0.45 -21.74
C LYS A 111 -2.60 1.67 -21.25
N ASP A 112 -2.01 1.58 -20.07
CA ASP A 112 -1.14 2.61 -19.52
C ASP A 112 0.33 2.26 -19.75
N GLU A 113 0.95 2.92 -20.73
CA GLU A 113 2.32 2.61 -21.12
C GLU A 113 3.35 3.01 -20.06
N ASN A 114 3.09 4.05 -19.25
CA ASN A 114 3.99 4.44 -18.17
C ASN A 114 3.99 3.40 -17.07
N VAL A 115 2.80 2.95 -16.65
CA VAL A 115 2.65 1.90 -15.63
C VAL A 115 3.24 0.58 -16.10
N LYS A 116 2.98 0.17 -17.36
CA LYS A 116 3.59 -1.05 -17.92
C LYS A 116 5.12 -0.97 -17.98
N LYS A 117 5.67 0.19 -18.36
CA LYS A 117 7.12 0.40 -18.46
C LYS A 117 7.78 0.25 -17.10
N ILE A 118 7.29 0.94 -16.07
CA ILE A 118 7.88 0.82 -14.72
C ILE A 118 7.67 -0.58 -14.14
N TYR A 119 6.52 -1.22 -14.39
CA TYR A 119 6.30 -2.61 -13.98
C TYR A 119 7.34 -3.55 -14.60
N SER A 120 7.58 -3.42 -15.90
CA SER A 120 8.59 -4.22 -16.61
C SER A 120 10.01 -3.95 -16.10
N GLU A 121 10.32 -2.69 -15.79
CA GLU A 121 11.64 -2.30 -15.27
C GLU A 121 11.92 -2.91 -13.89
N TYR A 122 10.93 -2.95 -13.00
CA TYR A 122 11.06 -3.48 -11.64
C TYR A 122 10.68 -4.96 -11.53
N LYS A 123 10.30 -5.62 -12.63
CA LYS A 123 9.79 -6.99 -12.63
C LYS A 123 10.68 -7.97 -11.85
N SER A 124 12.00 -7.94 -12.08
CA SER A 124 12.94 -8.81 -11.38
C SER A 124 12.99 -8.53 -9.87
N LYS A 125 12.89 -7.25 -9.45
CA LYS A 125 12.82 -6.86 -8.04
C LYS A 125 11.49 -7.27 -7.39
N PHE A 126 10.39 -7.34 -8.15
CA PHE A 126 9.11 -7.87 -7.63
C PHE A 126 9.12 -9.40 -7.52
N GLU A 127 9.76 -10.10 -8.46
CA GLU A 127 9.91 -11.55 -8.43
C GLU A 127 10.90 -12.02 -7.36
N LYS A 128 11.94 -11.22 -7.10
CA LYS A 128 13.01 -11.48 -6.12
C LYS A 128 13.26 -10.23 -5.26
N PRO A 129 12.34 -9.87 -4.37
CA PRO A 129 12.53 -8.75 -3.46
C PRO A 129 13.60 -9.08 -2.42
N LYS A 130 14.10 -8.04 -1.75
CA LYS A 130 14.95 -8.19 -0.57
C LYS A 130 14.12 -8.73 0.61
N ASN A 131 14.78 -9.40 1.55
CA ASN A 131 14.19 -9.92 2.78
C ASN A 131 14.22 -8.84 3.88
N LEU A 132 13.05 -8.50 4.44
CA LEU A 132 12.95 -7.48 5.48
C LEU A 132 13.55 -7.92 6.82
N GLY A 133 13.33 -9.17 7.22
CA GLY A 133 13.90 -9.73 8.45
C GLY A 133 15.44 -9.70 8.43
N ASP A 134 16.05 -10.08 7.30
CA ASP A 134 17.50 -10.03 7.13
C ASP A 134 18.03 -8.59 7.22
N PHE A 135 17.33 -7.62 6.62
CA PHE A 135 17.69 -6.21 6.71
C PHE A 135 17.61 -5.67 8.14
N VAL A 136 16.51 -5.95 8.85
CA VAL A 136 16.31 -5.51 10.23
C VAL A 136 17.39 -6.08 11.16
N GLN A 137 17.77 -7.35 10.96
CA GLN A 137 18.77 -8.02 11.79
C GLN A 137 20.20 -7.57 11.50
N ASN A 138 20.54 -7.35 10.23
CA ASN A 138 21.95 -7.27 9.80
C ASN A 138 22.38 -5.93 9.22
N GLU A 139 21.45 -5.14 8.66
CA GLU A 139 21.79 -3.97 7.83
C GLU A 139 21.21 -2.65 8.37
N MET A 140 20.05 -2.70 9.04
CA MET A 140 19.29 -1.51 9.45
C MET A 140 20.08 -0.59 10.38
N ASN A 141 20.84 -1.16 11.31
CA ASN A 141 21.65 -0.40 12.26
C ASN A 141 22.85 0.24 11.53
N GLY A 142 22.82 1.56 11.40
CA GLY A 142 23.86 2.33 10.71
C GLY A 142 23.57 2.57 9.22
N ASN A 143 22.49 2.02 8.66
CA ASN A 143 22.04 2.38 7.33
C ASN A 143 21.61 3.85 7.31
N ASP A 144 22.06 4.59 6.30
CA ASP A 144 21.67 5.97 6.04
C ASP A 144 21.14 6.14 4.61
N GLU A 145 20.99 5.07 3.83
CA GLU A 145 20.65 5.13 2.41
C GLU A 145 19.19 5.53 2.17
N TYR A 146 18.30 5.33 3.14
CA TYR A 146 16.86 5.53 2.95
C TYR A 146 16.37 6.87 3.51
N LEU A 147 15.57 7.58 2.72
CA LEU A 147 14.84 8.79 3.15
C LEU A 147 13.41 8.51 3.58
N ALA A 148 12.85 7.39 3.11
CA ALA A 148 11.47 7.04 3.37
C ALA A 148 11.24 5.53 3.36
N VAL A 149 10.25 5.10 4.13
CA VAL A 149 9.58 3.82 4.00
C VAL A 149 8.28 4.03 3.24
N PHE A 150 8.01 3.19 2.24
CA PHE A 150 6.76 3.21 1.47
C PHE A 150 6.02 1.87 1.60
N ILE A 151 4.75 1.92 1.96
CA ILE A 151 3.87 0.75 2.01
C ILE A 151 2.71 1.00 1.04
N PRO A 152 2.66 0.31 -0.12
CA PRO A 152 1.50 0.38 -1.00
C PRO A 152 0.30 -0.34 -0.37
N GLY A 153 -0.91 0.04 -0.78
CA GLY A 153 -2.14 -0.58 -0.28
C GLY A 153 -2.58 -1.76 -1.16
N GLY A 154 -3.90 -1.90 -1.31
CA GLY A 154 -4.56 -3.17 -1.61
C GLY A 154 -4.78 -3.99 -0.34
N HIS A 155 -5.82 -4.85 -0.33
CA HIS A 155 -6.18 -5.62 0.87
C HIS A 155 -5.06 -6.55 1.34
N GLY A 156 -4.12 -6.91 0.46
CA GLY A 156 -2.96 -7.71 0.80
C GLY A 156 -2.03 -7.08 1.84
N ALA A 157 -2.03 -5.75 2.00
CA ALA A 157 -1.29 -5.06 3.07
C ALA A 157 -1.77 -5.45 4.47
N MET A 158 -2.98 -6.01 4.60
CA MET A 158 -3.53 -6.49 5.87
C MET A 158 -3.13 -7.94 6.19
N LEU A 159 -2.38 -8.61 5.29
CA LEU A 159 -1.93 -10.00 5.46
C LEU A 159 -0.52 -10.03 6.02
N GLY A 160 -0.38 -10.45 7.27
CA GLY A 160 0.91 -10.62 7.94
C GLY A 160 1.57 -9.32 8.39
N LEU A 161 1.61 -8.28 7.53
CA LEU A 161 2.29 -7.01 7.81
C LEU A 161 1.86 -6.37 9.14
N PRO A 162 0.55 -6.25 9.48
CA PRO A 162 0.13 -5.65 10.75
C PRO A 162 0.63 -6.39 12.01
N ASN A 163 1.10 -7.63 11.87
CA ASN A 163 1.60 -8.48 12.95
C ASN A 163 3.10 -8.79 12.83
N SER A 164 3.82 -8.14 11.92
CA SER A 164 5.25 -8.39 11.69
C SER A 164 6.11 -7.60 12.68
N SER A 165 6.85 -8.30 13.55
CA SER A 165 7.82 -7.66 14.45
C SER A 165 8.91 -6.91 13.70
N ASP A 166 9.40 -7.46 12.58
CA ASP A 166 10.43 -6.82 11.77
C ASP A 166 9.93 -5.51 11.14
N LEU A 167 8.67 -5.49 10.66
CA LEU A 167 8.06 -4.25 10.20
C LEU A 167 7.85 -3.26 11.36
N GLY A 168 7.44 -3.73 12.54
CA GLY A 168 7.38 -2.91 13.74
C GLY A 168 8.71 -2.22 14.05
N SER A 169 9.80 -2.99 14.06
CA SER A 169 11.17 -2.49 14.25
C SER A 169 11.57 -1.48 13.17
N LEU A 170 11.27 -1.77 11.90
CA LEU A 170 11.54 -0.84 10.79
C LEU A 170 10.80 0.49 10.97
N ILE A 171 9.52 0.45 11.37
CA ILE A 171 8.72 1.66 11.57
C ILE A 171 9.30 2.49 12.73
N HIS A 172 9.62 1.88 13.86
CA HIS A 172 10.25 2.59 14.99
C HIS A 172 11.59 3.21 14.57
N TRP A 173 12.44 2.44 13.89
CA TRP A 173 13.71 2.94 13.35
C TRP A 173 13.50 4.11 12.38
N SER A 174 12.53 4.03 11.47
CA SER A 174 12.23 5.12 10.54
C SER A 174 11.77 6.39 11.25
N HIS A 175 11.04 6.24 12.36
CA HIS A 175 10.58 7.35 13.18
C HIS A 175 11.73 8.02 13.91
N GLU A 176 12.62 7.23 14.55
CA GLU A 176 13.82 7.72 15.23
C GLU A 176 14.80 8.42 14.28
N LYS A 177 14.84 8.00 13.02
CA LYS A 177 15.68 8.58 11.95
C LYS A 177 15.01 9.75 11.23
N GLU A 178 13.82 10.18 11.66
CA GLU A 178 13.04 11.26 11.03
C GLU A 178 12.76 11.03 9.53
N MET A 179 12.70 9.77 9.12
CA MET A 179 12.37 9.36 7.76
C MET A 179 10.88 9.57 7.46
N PHE A 180 10.54 9.73 6.19
CA PHE A 180 9.13 9.74 5.80
C PHE A 180 8.51 8.35 5.86
N MET A 181 7.27 8.28 6.34
CA MET A 181 6.41 7.10 6.21
C MET A 181 5.33 7.40 5.17
N LEU A 182 5.32 6.65 4.07
CA LEU A 182 4.41 6.83 2.96
C LEU A 182 3.44 5.63 2.94
N ALA A 183 2.13 5.85 3.11
CA ALA A 183 1.16 4.74 3.14
C ALA A 183 -0.19 5.10 2.48
N ILE A 184 -0.75 4.22 1.66
CA ILE A 184 -1.99 4.49 0.92
C ILE A 184 -3.04 3.39 1.11
N CYS A 185 -4.32 3.77 1.12
CA CYS A 185 -5.47 2.87 1.11
C CYS A 185 -5.53 1.98 2.37
N HIS A 186 -5.29 0.68 2.25
CA HIS A 186 -5.23 -0.26 3.38
C HIS A 186 -3.85 -0.36 4.03
N ALA A 187 -2.80 0.21 3.44
CA ALA A 187 -1.45 0.19 3.99
C ALA A 187 -1.31 0.75 5.41
N PRO A 188 -2.09 1.77 5.85
CA PRO A 188 -2.06 2.22 7.24
C PRO A 188 -2.37 1.10 8.24
N ALA A 189 -3.07 0.02 7.85
CA ALA A 189 -3.25 -1.17 8.68
C ALA A 189 -1.91 -1.78 9.13
N SER A 190 -0.87 -1.72 8.29
CA SER A 190 0.47 -2.22 8.60
C SER A 190 1.13 -1.45 9.74
N LEU A 191 0.75 -0.19 9.99
CA LEU A 191 1.30 0.60 11.10
C LEU A 191 0.97 0.00 12.48
N LEU A 192 -0.03 -0.87 12.57
CA LEU A 192 -0.34 -1.63 13.78
C LEU A 192 0.84 -2.50 14.25
N SER A 193 1.77 -2.85 13.35
CA SER A 193 2.96 -3.62 13.72
C SER A 193 3.90 -2.87 14.66
N ALA A 194 3.80 -1.53 14.73
CA ALA A 194 4.53 -0.72 15.70
C ALA A 194 3.92 -0.74 17.11
N ASN A 195 2.76 -1.40 17.29
CA ASN A 195 2.03 -1.52 18.57
C ASN A 195 1.93 -2.98 19.07
N LEU A 196 2.87 -3.85 18.67
CA LEU A 196 2.88 -5.24 19.14
C LEU A 196 3.36 -5.35 20.60
N GLU A 197 4.17 -4.41 21.06
CA GLU A 197 4.57 -4.27 22.46
C GLU A 197 3.52 -3.45 23.22
N THR A 198 2.82 -4.06 24.17
CA THR A 198 1.67 -3.45 24.86
C THR A 198 2.01 -2.33 25.84
N ASP A 199 3.28 -2.22 26.22
CA ASP A 199 3.73 -1.34 27.32
C ASP A 199 4.21 0.03 26.82
N LYS A 200 4.21 0.24 25.51
CA LYS A 200 4.60 1.51 24.88
C LYS A 200 3.39 2.21 24.30
N GLU A 201 3.39 3.54 24.39
CA GLU A 201 2.39 4.34 23.69
C GLU A 201 2.56 4.18 22.18
N PHE A 202 1.45 4.04 21.46
CA PHE A 202 1.49 3.93 20.01
C PHE A 202 2.13 5.16 19.38
N ILE A 203 3.19 4.99 18.59
CA ILE A 203 3.96 6.09 18.01
C ILE A 203 3.15 7.00 17.08
N TYR A 204 2.04 6.50 16.52
CA TYR A 204 1.11 7.29 15.71
C TYR A 204 -0.12 7.78 16.49
N LYS A 205 -0.14 7.67 17.82
CA LYS A 205 -1.20 8.28 18.64
C LYS A 205 -1.27 9.78 18.38
N GLY A 206 -2.47 10.30 18.14
CA GLY A 206 -2.70 11.71 17.82
C GLY A 206 -2.37 12.09 16.38
N TYR A 207 -1.82 11.20 15.55
CA TYR A 207 -1.64 11.47 14.13
C TYR A 207 -2.97 11.52 13.38
N LYS A 208 -2.99 12.35 12.34
CA LYS A 208 -4.02 12.39 11.32
C LYS A 208 -3.54 11.67 10.07
N MET A 209 -4.41 10.87 9.46
CA MET A 209 -4.08 10.17 8.21
C MET A 209 -5.32 10.00 7.31
N ALA A 210 -5.06 9.87 6.01
CA ALA A 210 -6.04 9.40 5.03
C ALA A 210 -5.92 7.88 4.87
N ALA A 211 -7.03 7.16 4.79
CA ALA A 211 -7.02 5.71 4.59
C ALA A 211 -8.33 5.19 3.97
N PHE A 212 -8.34 3.94 3.53
CA PHE A 212 -9.55 3.33 3.00
C PHE A 212 -10.62 3.18 4.10
N PRO A 213 -11.86 3.68 3.94
CA PRO A 213 -12.82 3.64 5.04
C PRO A 213 -13.41 2.24 5.26
N ASP A 214 -13.45 1.78 6.52
CA ASP A 214 -14.11 0.52 6.92
C ASP A 214 -15.58 0.43 6.46
N SER A 215 -16.26 1.57 6.31
CA SER A 215 -17.64 1.65 5.81
C SER A 215 -17.76 1.22 4.34
N VAL A 216 -16.74 1.51 3.51
CA VAL A 216 -16.70 1.13 2.10
C VAL A 216 -16.41 -0.36 1.98
N ASP A 217 -15.47 -0.90 2.78
CA ASP A 217 -15.20 -2.34 2.85
C ASP A 217 -16.42 -3.15 3.26
N ARG A 218 -17.26 -2.61 4.14
CA ARG A 218 -18.52 -3.27 4.55
C ARG A 218 -19.49 -3.43 3.38
N GLN A 219 -19.47 -2.51 2.42
CA GLN A 219 -20.40 -2.48 1.28
C GLN A 219 -19.87 -3.21 0.05
N SER A 220 -18.55 -3.28 -0.13
CA SER A 220 -17.93 -3.86 -1.34
C SER A 220 -18.36 -5.31 -1.68
N PRO A 221 -18.73 -6.19 -0.71
CA PRO A 221 -19.27 -7.52 -1.03
C PRO A 221 -20.64 -7.48 -1.72
N MET A 222 -21.41 -6.38 -1.61
CA MET A 222 -22.74 -6.26 -2.22
C MET A 222 -22.69 -6.29 -3.75
N ILE A 223 -21.64 -5.71 -4.32
CA ILE A 223 -21.35 -5.77 -5.76
C ILE A 223 -20.40 -6.93 -6.12
N GLY A 224 -20.01 -7.74 -5.13
CA GLY A 224 -19.08 -8.86 -5.29
C GLY A 224 -17.64 -8.45 -5.53
N TYR A 225 -17.20 -7.29 -5.01
CA TYR A 225 -15.77 -6.95 -5.02
C TYR A 225 -14.98 -7.97 -4.19
N MET A 226 -15.49 -8.31 -2.99
CA MET A 226 -14.98 -9.39 -2.15
C MET A 226 -15.99 -10.54 -2.05
N PRO A 227 -15.53 -11.79 -1.80
CA PRO A 227 -16.39 -12.96 -1.62
C PRO A 227 -17.08 -13.05 -0.25
N GLY A 228 -16.79 -12.12 0.67
CA GLY A 228 -17.36 -12.03 2.00
C GLY A 228 -16.98 -10.71 2.67
N HIS A 229 -17.44 -10.50 3.90
CA HIS A 229 -17.05 -9.33 4.69
C HIS A 229 -15.64 -9.48 5.25
N MET A 230 -14.96 -8.35 5.43
CA MET A 230 -13.64 -8.28 6.04
C MET A 230 -13.59 -9.02 7.38
N PRO A 231 -12.51 -9.76 7.69
CA PRO A 231 -12.37 -10.48 8.96
C PRO A 231 -12.20 -9.56 10.16
N TRP A 232 -11.73 -8.32 9.95
CA TRP A 232 -11.56 -7.29 10.96
C TRP A 232 -11.52 -5.91 10.28
N LYS A 233 -11.58 -4.85 11.09
CA LYS A 233 -11.60 -3.45 10.64
C LYS A 233 -10.35 -2.74 11.10
N PHE A 234 -9.51 -2.28 10.18
CA PHE A 234 -8.23 -1.67 10.55
C PHE A 234 -8.42 -0.22 10.99
N GLY A 235 -9.40 0.49 10.43
CA GLY A 235 -9.72 1.85 10.83
C GLY A 235 -10.12 1.92 12.30
N GLU A 236 -11.09 1.10 12.70
CA GLU A 236 -11.53 1.00 14.10
C GLU A 236 -10.38 0.68 15.07
N LYS A 237 -9.45 -0.22 14.67
CA LYS A 237 -8.26 -0.54 15.49
C LYS A 237 -7.33 0.67 15.66
N LEU A 238 -7.04 1.39 14.58
CA LEU A 238 -6.17 2.58 14.64
C LEU A 238 -6.83 3.74 15.41
N GLU A 239 -8.14 3.97 15.22
CA GLU A 239 -8.91 4.96 15.98
C GLU A 239 -8.85 4.66 17.49
N ASN A 240 -8.96 3.39 17.89
CA ASN A 240 -8.81 2.97 19.30
C ASN A 240 -7.39 3.22 19.86
N LEU A 241 -6.37 3.31 19.00
CA LEU A 241 -5.01 3.70 19.37
C LEU A 241 -4.79 5.23 19.29
N GLY A 242 -5.84 6.01 19.05
CA GLY A 242 -5.82 7.48 19.05
C GLY A 242 -5.45 8.12 17.71
N VAL A 243 -5.49 7.39 16.61
CA VAL A 243 -5.36 7.93 15.24
C VAL A 243 -6.65 8.63 14.82
N ASN A 244 -6.54 9.69 14.02
CA ASN A 244 -7.68 10.43 13.49
C ASN A 244 -7.74 10.35 11.95
N PHE A 245 -8.79 9.74 11.38
CA PHE A 245 -8.96 9.72 9.93
C PHE A 245 -9.56 11.02 9.38
N VAL A 246 -8.93 11.57 8.34
CA VAL A 246 -9.35 12.84 7.73
C VAL A 246 -10.41 12.68 6.64
N ASN A 247 -10.60 11.47 6.14
CA ASN A 247 -11.57 11.14 5.10
C ASN A 247 -12.63 10.15 5.61
N LYS A 248 -13.81 10.20 4.99
CA LYS A 248 -14.90 9.23 5.23
C LYS A 248 -15.33 8.47 3.97
N LYS A 249 -14.73 8.81 2.83
CA LYS A 249 -14.99 8.20 1.51
C LYS A 249 -13.68 7.67 0.92
N ALA A 250 -13.79 6.66 0.07
CA ALA A 250 -12.69 6.21 -0.78
C ALA A 250 -12.57 7.18 -1.97
N ASP A 251 -11.88 8.30 -1.77
CA ASP A 251 -11.69 9.38 -2.75
C ASP A 251 -10.20 9.69 -2.96
N LYS A 252 -9.88 10.86 -3.51
CA LYS A 252 -8.52 11.32 -3.80
C LYS A 252 -7.81 11.97 -2.61
N THR A 253 -8.38 11.94 -1.41
CA THR A 253 -7.78 12.63 -0.26
C THR A 253 -6.37 12.13 0.00
N CYS A 254 -5.41 13.06 0.04
CA CYS A 254 -4.07 12.87 0.56
C CYS A 254 -3.88 13.75 1.80
N TYR A 255 -3.03 13.33 2.72
CA TYR A 255 -2.76 14.08 3.94
C TYR A 255 -1.31 13.95 4.38
N ILE A 256 -0.71 15.06 4.78
CA ILE A 256 0.60 15.11 5.44
C ILE A 256 0.37 15.46 6.91
N ASP A 257 0.90 14.62 7.80
CA ASP A 257 1.06 14.94 9.21
C ASP A 257 2.51 14.69 9.61
N ARG A 258 3.29 15.76 9.80
CA ARG A 258 4.75 15.67 10.01
C ARG A 258 5.40 14.89 8.86
N LYS A 259 6.06 13.77 9.16
CA LYS A 259 6.71 12.88 8.19
C LYS A 259 5.83 11.72 7.72
N LEU A 260 4.57 11.65 8.17
CA LEU A 260 3.59 10.68 7.69
C LEU A 260 2.81 11.29 6.52
N ILE A 261 2.97 10.71 5.32
CA ILE A 261 2.19 11.07 4.13
C ILE A 261 1.26 9.91 3.81
N THR A 262 -0.02 10.20 3.64
CA THR A 262 -1.03 9.18 3.41
C THR A 262 -2.02 9.50 2.30
N GLY A 263 -2.55 8.45 1.66
CA GLY A 263 -3.57 8.56 0.61
C GLY A 263 -4.78 7.66 0.90
N ALA A 264 -5.98 8.11 0.56
CA ALA A 264 -7.22 7.44 0.95
C ALA A 264 -7.55 6.17 0.16
N SER A 265 -7.20 6.09 -1.13
CA SER A 265 -7.68 5.02 -2.03
C SER A 265 -6.86 4.94 -3.33
N PRO A 266 -7.14 3.99 -4.24
CA PRO A 266 -6.50 3.97 -5.56
C PRO A 266 -6.64 5.28 -6.34
N GLN A 267 -7.73 6.03 -6.13
CA GLN A 267 -7.96 7.30 -6.81
C GLN A 267 -6.98 8.40 -6.36
N ALA A 268 -6.39 8.27 -5.18
CA ALA A 268 -5.42 9.20 -4.63
C ALA A 268 -4.00 8.94 -5.14
N ALA A 269 -3.73 7.82 -5.83
CA ALA A 269 -2.37 7.33 -6.07
C ALA A 269 -1.48 8.31 -6.85
N ASN A 270 -2.02 9.03 -7.84
CA ASN A 270 -1.28 10.06 -8.59
C ASN A 270 -0.94 11.26 -7.70
N ASP A 271 -1.93 11.85 -7.03
CA ASP A 271 -1.75 13.01 -6.17
C ASP A 271 -0.87 12.69 -4.96
N PHE A 272 -1.01 11.49 -4.39
CA PHE A 272 -0.15 10.96 -3.34
C PHE A 272 1.29 10.83 -3.83
N GLY A 273 1.52 10.26 -5.01
CA GLY A 273 2.86 10.14 -5.59
C GLY A 273 3.54 11.49 -5.78
N LYS A 274 2.81 12.49 -6.30
CA LYS A 274 3.32 13.86 -6.42
C LYS A 274 3.69 14.46 -5.07
N LEU A 275 2.78 14.35 -4.11
CA LEU A 275 2.96 14.88 -2.77
C LEU A 275 4.19 14.28 -2.09
N CYS A 276 4.37 12.95 -2.18
CA CYS A 276 5.55 12.27 -1.69
C CYS A 276 6.83 12.81 -2.36
N ALA A 277 6.86 12.85 -3.69
CA ALA A 277 8.03 13.33 -4.42
C ALA A 277 8.41 14.77 -4.04
N GLU A 278 7.43 15.68 -3.94
CA GLU A 278 7.65 17.07 -3.57
C GLU A 278 8.16 17.24 -2.13
N GLU A 279 7.56 16.55 -1.16
CA GLU A 279 8.01 16.64 0.23
C GLU A 279 9.39 16.02 0.46
N LEU A 280 9.70 14.94 -0.25
CA LEU A 280 11.03 14.33 -0.20
C LEU A 280 12.07 15.27 -0.81
N LEU A 281 11.80 15.90 -1.96
CA LEU A 281 12.70 16.91 -2.54
C LEU A 281 12.94 18.08 -1.60
N LYS A 282 11.90 18.64 -0.97
CA LYS A 282 12.04 19.72 0.01
C LYS A 282 12.89 19.35 1.23
N SER A 283 12.93 18.06 1.60
CA SER A 283 13.65 17.63 2.81
C SER A 283 15.16 17.51 2.65
N ILE A 284 15.65 17.58 1.42
CA ILE A 284 17.06 17.42 1.05
C ILE A 284 17.64 18.67 0.37
N GLU A 285 16.82 19.71 0.18
CA GLU A 285 17.27 21.07 -0.13
C GLU A 285 17.96 21.69 1.09
#